data_AF-A0A9R0QRR7-F1
#
_entry.id   AF-A0A9R0QRR7-F1
#
_cell.length_a   1.000
_cell.length_b   1.000
_cell.length_c   1.000
_cell.angle_alpha   90.00
_cell.angle_beta   90.00
_cell.angle_gamma   90.00
#
_symmetry.space_group_name_H-M   'P 1'
#
loop_
_entity.id
_entity.type
_entity.pdbx_description
1 polymer ?
#
loop_
_entity_poly.entity_id
_entity_poly.type
_entity_poly.pdbx_seq_one_letter_code
_entity_poly.pdbx_strand_id
1 'polypeptide(L)'
;MKFTSELIHFTVSRDSCGITEQFPLIQILIPHVMGLKEQLKDSSKDEEDVKAIARLFADMGDSYVDLIATGSGDAMQIVNALLEVTSHSEFDISSMTFNFWHHLKRNLTGRDSYTSCGSEVSIEAERNRRMQLFRPPFEVLVSLVSSRVEYPEDFHTFSEEDRRDFRYARYAVSDVLLDATDVLGGDSTLKILFMKLIQACGSGAEQNQNWQPLEAALFCIQAIAKSVSIEEKEILPQVMPLLPRFPHQEQLLQTVCSTIGAFSKWIDAAPAELPILPPLVDILNKGMSTSEATAAAASVAFKYICEGTTSLSTSF
;
A
#
# COMPACT_ATOMS: atom_id res chain seq x y z
N MET A 1 -15.95 3.72 25.36
CA MET A 1 -15.52 3.53 23.96
C MET A 1 -16.66 3.16 23.02
N LYS A 2 -17.51 2.17 23.33
CA LYS A 2 -18.68 1.86 22.47
C LYS A 2 -19.65 3.04 22.30
N PHE A 3 -20.02 3.70 23.39
CA PHE A 3 -20.88 4.90 23.36
C PHE A 3 -20.26 6.07 22.58
N THR A 4 -18.94 6.26 22.65
CA THR A 4 -18.25 7.32 21.90
C THR A 4 -18.18 7.02 20.40
N SER A 5 -18.01 5.76 20.01
CA SER A 5 -18.10 5.32 18.60
C SER A 5 -19.53 5.50 18.06
N GLU A 6 -20.55 5.12 18.83
CA GLU A 6 -21.97 5.35 18.46
C GLU A 6 -22.29 6.85 18.30
N LEU A 7 -21.74 7.71 19.17
CA LEU A 7 -21.89 9.16 19.04
C LEU A 7 -21.19 9.71 17.79
N ILE A 8 -20.00 9.21 17.45
CA ILE A 8 -19.30 9.59 16.22
C ILE A 8 -20.16 9.23 14.99
N HIS A 9 -20.69 8.01 14.91
CA HIS A 9 -21.59 7.64 13.82
C HIS A 9 -22.91 8.42 13.83
N PHE A 10 -23.42 8.79 15.00
CA PHE A 10 -24.59 9.65 15.11
C PHE A 10 -24.34 11.05 14.53
N THR A 11 -23.09 11.56 14.61
CA THR A 11 -22.73 12.86 14.00
C THR A 11 -22.70 12.88 12.46
N VAL A 12 -22.87 11.71 11.82
CA VAL A 12 -22.80 11.56 10.35
C VAL A 12 -24.04 10.87 9.78
N SER A 13 -24.86 10.24 10.63
CA SER A 13 -26.10 9.57 10.23
C SER A 13 -27.04 10.53 9.47
N ARG A 14 -27.36 10.15 8.22
CA ARG A 14 -28.13 10.91 7.22
C ARG A 14 -29.53 11.39 7.66
N ASP A 15 -30.02 10.96 8.81
CA ASP A 15 -31.33 11.33 9.35
C ASP A 15 -31.31 12.62 10.19
N SER A 16 -30.13 13.13 10.56
CA SER A 16 -29.96 14.46 11.17
C SER A 16 -29.35 15.43 10.17
N CYS A 17 -29.98 16.61 10.09
CA CYS A 17 -29.72 17.69 9.15
C CYS A 17 -28.25 18.17 9.17
N GLY A 18 -27.39 17.56 8.35
CA GLY A 18 -26.05 18.05 8.00
C GLY A 18 -25.01 18.09 9.13
N ILE A 19 -23.74 17.84 8.79
CA ILE A 19 -22.57 17.98 9.69
C ILE A 19 -22.55 19.35 10.42
N THR A 20 -23.20 20.36 9.85
CA THR A 20 -23.33 21.72 10.39
C THR A 20 -24.12 21.82 11.69
N GLU A 21 -25.13 20.98 11.94
CA GLU A 21 -25.91 21.04 13.18
C GLU A 21 -25.21 20.35 14.36
N GLN A 22 -24.32 19.40 14.07
CA GLN A 22 -23.61 18.60 15.08
C GLN A 22 -22.18 19.09 15.34
N PHE A 23 -21.79 20.21 14.73
CA PHE A 23 -20.47 20.83 14.91
C PHE A 23 -20.05 21.03 16.38
N PRO A 24 -20.95 21.42 17.31
CA PRO A 24 -20.59 21.51 18.73
C PRO A 24 -20.21 20.16 19.35
N LEU A 25 -20.82 19.06 18.90
CA LEU A 25 -20.48 17.72 19.37
C LEU A 25 -19.12 17.27 18.82
N ILE A 26 -18.85 17.57 17.54
CA ILE A 26 -17.57 17.28 16.88
C ILE A 26 -16.43 18.00 17.62
N GLN A 27 -16.62 19.26 18.02
CA GLN A 27 -15.66 20.05 18.79
C GLN A 27 -15.34 19.47 20.17
N ILE A 28 -16.22 18.64 20.74
CA ILE A 28 -16.01 17.95 22.02
C ILE A 28 -15.37 16.58 21.79
N LEU A 29 -15.84 15.84 20.79
CA LEU A 29 -15.40 14.48 20.50
C LEU A 29 -13.94 14.44 20.03
N ILE A 30 -13.52 15.33 19.12
CA ILE A 30 -12.16 15.33 18.58
C ILE A 30 -11.11 15.46 19.71
N PRO A 31 -11.15 16.49 20.58
CA PRO A 31 -10.16 16.60 21.67
C PRO A 31 -10.22 15.42 22.65
N HIS A 32 -11.40 14.85 22.90
CA HIS A 32 -11.55 13.71 23.79
C HIS A 32 -10.85 12.46 23.23
N VAL A 33 -11.07 12.14 21.95
CA VAL A 33 -10.42 10.99 21.28
C VAL A 33 -8.92 11.24 21.16
N MET A 34 -8.50 12.46 20.77
CA MET A 34 -7.09 12.82 20.67
C MET A 34 -6.35 12.74 22.02
N GLY A 35 -7.04 12.95 23.15
CA GLY A 35 -6.49 12.74 24.49
C GLY A 35 -6.15 11.28 24.81
N LEU A 36 -6.65 10.32 24.03
CA LEU A 36 -6.33 8.89 24.17
C LEU A 36 -5.11 8.47 23.33
N LYS A 37 -4.54 9.36 22.52
CA LYS A 37 -3.46 9.04 21.58
C LYS A 37 -2.26 8.36 22.25
N GLU A 38 -1.80 8.89 23.40
CA GLU A 38 -0.65 8.32 24.13
C GLU A 38 -0.91 6.88 24.62
N GLN A 39 -2.18 6.51 24.81
CA GLN A 39 -2.56 5.16 25.26
C GLN A 39 -2.41 4.10 24.16
N LEU A 40 -2.26 4.50 22.89
CA LEU A 40 -1.95 3.57 21.79
C LEU A 40 -0.54 2.98 21.90
N LYS A 41 0.37 3.64 22.62
CA LYS A 41 1.76 3.22 22.82
C LYS A 41 2.04 2.74 24.24
N ASP A 42 1.02 2.73 25.09
CA ASP A 42 1.16 2.38 26.50
C ASP A 42 1.29 0.85 26.64
N SER A 43 2.50 0.39 26.95
CA SER A 43 2.81 -1.03 27.15
C SER A 43 2.12 -1.66 28.36
N SER A 44 1.46 -0.86 29.22
CA SER A 44 0.69 -1.36 30.36
C SER A 44 -0.75 -1.75 30.00
N LYS A 45 -1.21 -1.45 28.78
CA LYS A 45 -2.55 -1.79 28.31
C LYS A 45 -2.62 -3.16 27.66
N ASP A 46 -3.74 -3.82 27.88
CA ASP A 46 -4.07 -5.06 27.20
C ASP A 46 -4.43 -4.79 25.72
N GLU A 47 -4.20 -5.77 24.86
CA GLU A 47 -4.43 -5.65 23.41
C GLU A 47 -5.88 -5.26 23.07
N GLU A 48 -6.86 -5.76 23.82
CA GLU A 48 -8.28 -5.43 23.63
C GLU A 48 -8.57 -3.94 23.89
N ASP A 49 -7.90 -3.33 24.88
CA ASP A 49 -8.04 -1.90 25.15
C ASP A 49 -7.41 -1.08 24.02
N VAL A 50 -6.24 -1.48 23.53
CA VAL A 50 -5.57 -0.82 22.40
C VAL A 50 -6.44 -0.95 21.14
N LYS A 51 -7.02 -2.13 20.90
CA LYS A 51 -7.94 -2.40 19.79
C LYS A 51 -9.19 -1.52 19.88
N ALA A 52 -9.76 -1.33 21.07
CA ALA A 52 -10.90 -0.46 21.27
C ALA A 52 -10.58 1.03 21.05
N ILE A 53 -9.38 1.49 21.42
CA ILE A 53 -8.91 2.86 21.16
C ILE A 53 -8.64 3.05 19.67
N ALA A 54 -7.94 2.12 19.04
CA ALA A 54 -7.65 2.14 17.61
C ALA A 54 -8.93 2.21 16.78
N ARG A 55 -9.96 1.44 17.15
CA ARG A 55 -11.28 1.49 16.52
C ARG A 55 -11.92 2.87 16.65
N LEU A 56 -11.82 3.50 17.81
CA LEU A 56 -12.35 4.85 18.00
C LEU A 56 -11.65 5.89 17.11
N PHE A 57 -10.33 5.76 16.93
CA PHE A 57 -9.59 6.59 15.97
C PHE A 57 -10.03 6.32 14.53
N ALA A 58 -10.15 5.06 14.13
CA ALA A 58 -10.62 4.68 12.80
C ALA A 58 -12.02 5.23 12.51
N ASP A 59 -12.98 5.04 13.43
CA ASP A 59 -14.35 5.53 13.30
C ASP A 59 -14.37 7.07 13.20
N MET A 60 -13.54 7.77 14.00
CA MET A 60 -13.38 9.22 13.94
C MET A 60 -12.80 9.68 12.60
N GLY A 61 -11.76 9.00 12.11
CA GLY A 61 -11.13 9.27 10.82
C GLY A 61 -12.12 9.14 9.67
N ASP A 62 -12.85 8.02 9.62
CA ASP A 62 -13.85 7.75 8.59
C ASP A 62 -15.00 8.75 8.64
N SER A 63 -15.53 9.03 9.83
CA SER A 63 -16.69 9.91 10.01
C SER A 63 -16.38 11.37 9.68
N TYR A 64 -15.16 11.81 9.92
CA TYR A 64 -14.74 13.20 9.71
C TYR A 64 -13.79 13.35 8.51
N VAL A 65 -13.78 12.40 7.58
CA VAL A 65 -12.86 12.41 6.43
C VAL A 65 -12.95 13.67 5.58
N ASP A 66 -14.15 14.22 5.39
CA ASP A 66 -14.36 15.47 4.61
C ASP A 66 -13.72 16.68 5.31
N LEU A 67 -13.83 16.73 6.65
CA LEU A 67 -13.17 17.77 7.47
C LEU A 67 -11.67 17.57 7.45
N ILE A 68 -11.20 16.34 7.60
CA ILE A 68 -9.77 16.01 7.61
C ILE A 68 -9.14 16.40 6.27
N ALA A 69 -9.80 16.09 5.15
CA ALA A 69 -9.34 16.41 3.81
C ALA A 69 -9.13 17.91 3.55
N THR A 70 -9.68 18.81 4.37
CA THR A 70 -9.38 20.25 4.29
C THR A 70 -7.91 20.59 4.60
N GLY A 71 -7.22 19.71 5.35
CA GLY A 71 -5.81 19.88 5.66
C GLY A 71 -5.51 20.98 6.67
N SER A 72 -6.41 21.21 7.63
CA SER A 72 -6.12 22.09 8.78
C SER A 72 -5.05 21.48 9.70
N GLY A 73 -4.43 22.29 10.57
CA GLY A 73 -3.42 21.80 11.52
C GLY A 73 -3.96 20.67 12.41
N ASP A 74 -5.18 20.83 12.92
CA ASP A 74 -5.85 19.82 13.76
C ASP A 74 -6.18 18.56 12.97
N ALA A 75 -6.60 18.69 11.70
CA ALA A 75 -6.81 17.55 10.82
C ALA A 75 -5.53 16.72 10.63
N MET A 76 -4.38 17.38 10.48
CA MET A 76 -3.10 16.68 10.36
C MET A 76 -2.69 15.96 11.65
N GLN A 77 -3.11 16.44 12.83
CA GLN A 77 -2.89 15.70 14.08
C GLN A 77 -3.69 14.41 14.12
N ILE A 78 -4.92 14.40 13.61
CA ILE A 78 -5.74 13.20 13.48
C ILE A 78 -5.09 12.20 12.53
N VAL A 79 -4.60 12.66 11.37
CA VAL A 79 -3.89 11.83 10.39
C VAL A 79 -2.66 11.18 11.02
N ASN A 80 -1.89 11.93 11.81
CA ASN A 80 -0.74 11.38 12.53
C ASN A 80 -1.15 10.33 13.58
N ALA A 81 -2.28 10.51 14.27
CA ALA A 81 -2.79 9.50 15.19
C ALA A 81 -3.25 8.23 14.44
N LEU A 82 -3.87 8.38 13.26
CA LEU A 82 -4.24 7.26 12.41
C LEU A 82 -3.02 6.50 11.88
N LEU A 83 -1.94 7.21 11.50
CA LEU A 83 -0.66 6.56 11.16
C LEU A 83 -0.07 5.77 12.33
N GLU A 84 -0.22 6.25 13.56
CA GLU A 84 0.21 5.50 14.75
C GLU A 84 -0.61 4.21 14.91
N VAL A 85 -1.92 4.24 14.69
CA VAL A 85 -2.75 3.03 14.63
C VAL A 85 -2.28 2.09 13.51
N THR A 86 -2.03 2.61 12.30
CA THR A 86 -1.50 1.82 11.18
C THR A 86 -0.11 1.21 11.48
N SER A 87 0.68 1.84 12.36
CA SER A 87 2.01 1.35 12.76
C SER A 87 1.97 0.21 13.78
N HIS A 88 0.82 -0.13 14.34
CA HIS A 88 0.67 -1.20 15.34
C HIS A 88 1.09 -2.58 14.79
N SER A 89 1.74 -3.42 15.60
CA SER A 89 2.25 -4.75 15.19
C SER A 89 1.17 -5.64 14.60
N GLU A 90 0.04 -5.71 15.33
CA GLU A 90 -1.10 -6.55 14.97
C GLU A 90 -1.83 -6.06 13.73
N PHE A 91 -1.99 -6.96 12.77
CA PHE A 91 -2.68 -6.67 11.51
C PHE A 91 -4.14 -6.25 11.74
N ASP A 92 -4.83 -6.91 12.66
CA ASP A 92 -6.21 -6.61 13.07
C ASP A 92 -6.42 -5.16 13.53
N ILE A 93 -5.41 -4.56 14.17
CA ILE A 93 -5.46 -3.19 14.66
C ILE A 93 -5.07 -2.21 13.54
N SER A 94 -3.96 -2.50 12.83
CA SER A 94 -3.49 -1.63 11.75
C SER A 94 -4.51 -1.49 10.61
N SER A 95 -5.17 -2.59 10.24
CA SER A 95 -6.15 -2.66 9.15
C SER A 95 -7.44 -1.88 9.42
N MET A 96 -7.74 -1.54 10.68
CA MET A 96 -8.90 -0.70 11.01
C MET A 96 -8.88 0.66 10.32
N THR A 97 -7.68 1.16 10.00
CA THR A 97 -7.49 2.47 9.35
C THR A 97 -7.62 2.44 7.82
N PHE A 98 -7.71 1.26 7.20
CA PHE A 98 -7.61 1.13 5.75
C PHE A 98 -8.79 1.79 5.02
N ASN A 99 -10.00 1.69 5.57
CA ASN A 99 -11.18 2.39 5.03
C ASN A 99 -10.99 3.91 5.03
N PHE A 100 -10.42 4.46 6.11
CA PHE A 100 -10.12 5.89 6.18
C PHE A 100 -9.15 6.31 5.08
N TRP A 101 -8.06 5.56 4.86
CA TRP A 101 -7.09 5.88 3.81
C TRP A 101 -7.72 5.86 2.42
N HIS A 102 -8.59 4.88 2.16
CA HIS A 102 -9.37 4.79 0.92
C HIS A 102 -10.29 6.00 0.73
N HIS A 103 -11.07 6.35 1.76
CA HIS A 103 -11.99 7.48 1.74
C HIS A 103 -11.26 8.82 1.60
N LEU A 104 -10.12 8.99 2.29
CA LEU A 104 -9.29 10.18 2.20
C LEU A 104 -8.73 10.31 0.77
N LYS A 105 -8.18 9.24 0.20
CA LYS A 105 -7.74 9.24 -1.21
C LYS A 105 -8.87 9.68 -2.13
N ARG A 106 -10.05 9.10 -1.99
CA ARG A 106 -11.21 9.44 -2.83
C ARG A 106 -11.59 10.91 -2.71
N ASN A 107 -11.49 11.50 -1.51
CA ASN A 107 -11.73 12.92 -1.29
C ASN A 107 -10.65 13.83 -1.90
N LEU A 108 -9.38 13.38 -1.89
CA LEU A 108 -8.27 14.14 -2.45
C LEU A 108 -8.26 14.12 -3.99
N THR A 109 -8.58 12.97 -4.59
CA THR A 109 -8.52 12.76 -6.04
C THR A 109 -9.86 13.00 -6.75
N GLY A 110 -10.98 12.89 -6.04
CA GLY A 110 -12.32 13.04 -6.57
C GLY A 110 -12.65 14.49 -6.94
N ARG A 111 -13.17 14.69 -8.15
CA ARG A 111 -13.55 16.03 -8.64
C ARG A 111 -14.72 16.63 -7.86
N ASP A 112 -15.63 15.78 -7.38
CA ASP A 112 -16.86 16.20 -6.68
C ASP A 112 -16.55 16.92 -5.35
N SER A 113 -15.46 16.55 -4.68
CA SER A 113 -15.01 17.12 -3.40
C SER A 113 -14.59 18.60 -3.49
N TYR A 114 -14.46 19.14 -4.70
CA TYR A 114 -14.05 20.53 -4.95
C TYR A 114 -15.14 21.37 -5.61
N THR A 115 -16.34 20.83 -5.81
CA THR A 115 -17.45 21.52 -6.51
C THR A 115 -17.88 22.83 -5.85
N SER A 116 -17.59 23.03 -4.56
CA SER A 116 -17.81 24.29 -3.84
C SER A 116 -16.81 25.40 -4.22
N CYS A 117 -15.67 25.06 -4.83
CA CYS A 117 -14.59 25.99 -5.15
C CYS A 117 -14.81 26.71 -6.49
N GLY A 118 -15.96 27.34 -6.69
CA GLY A 118 -16.21 28.29 -7.79
C GLY A 118 -15.60 27.93 -9.17
N SER A 119 -14.51 28.62 -9.54
CA SER A 119 -13.83 28.48 -10.84
C SER A 119 -12.90 27.26 -10.91
N GLU A 120 -12.76 26.64 -12.10
CA GLU A 120 -11.84 25.52 -12.36
C GLU A 120 -10.39 25.79 -11.90
N VAL A 121 -9.91 27.03 -12.02
CA VAL A 121 -8.55 27.40 -11.57
C VAL A 121 -8.42 27.28 -10.05
N SER A 122 -9.46 27.66 -9.31
CA SER A 122 -9.48 27.54 -7.84
C SER A 122 -9.59 26.09 -7.40
N ILE A 123 -10.37 25.27 -8.12
CA ILE A 123 -10.48 23.83 -7.88
C ILE A 123 -9.11 23.17 -8.00
N GLU A 124 -8.40 23.44 -9.09
CA GLU A 124 -7.10 22.81 -9.34
C GLU A 124 -6.04 23.31 -8.36
N ALA A 125 -6.05 24.60 -7.98
CA ALA A 125 -5.15 25.13 -6.96
C ALA A 125 -5.38 24.49 -5.58
N GLU A 126 -6.63 24.35 -5.15
CA GLU A 126 -6.96 23.74 -3.86
C GLU A 126 -6.67 22.24 -3.84
N ARG A 127 -6.95 21.54 -4.95
CA ARG A 127 -6.57 20.13 -5.13
C ARG A 127 -5.07 19.95 -5.00
N ASN A 128 -4.28 20.74 -5.72
CA ASN A 128 -2.83 20.66 -5.65
C ASN A 128 -2.29 20.98 -4.25
N ARG A 129 -2.87 21.98 -3.56
CA ARG A 129 -2.52 22.30 -2.17
C ARG A 129 -2.75 21.11 -1.24
N ARG A 130 -3.94 20.50 -1.28
CA ARG A 130 -4.27 19.33 -0.46
C ARG A 130 -3.39 18.14 -0.79
N MET A 131 -3.22 17.83 -2.09
CA MET A 131 -2.36 16.75 -2.54
C MET A 131 -0.94 16.90 -1.99
N GLN A 132 -0.34 18.10 -2.08
CA GLN A 132 1.00 18.36 -1.52
C GLN A 132 1.06 18.18 0.00
N LEU A 133 0.02 18.60 0.72
CA LEU A 133 -0.04 18.46 2.18
C LEU A 133 -0.13 16.99 2.63
N PHE A 134 -0.88 16.17 1.90
CA PHE A 134 -1.12 14.77 2.25
C PHE A 134 -0.08 13.80 1.70
N ARG A 135 0.79 14.22 0.77
CA ARG A 135 1.89 13.38 0.28
C ARG A 135 2.72 12.76 1.40
N PRO A 136 3.30 13.51 2.37
CA PRO A 136 4.15 12.90 3.38
C PRO A 136 3.45 11.82 4.24
N PRO A 137 2.21 12.02 4.73
CA PRO A 137 1.46 10.94 5.38
C PRO A 137 1.30 9.68 4.53
N PHE A 138 1.02 9.82 3.23
CA PHE A 138 0.89 8.68 2.33
C PHE A 138 2.25 7.99 2.05
N GLU A 139 3.36 8.73 2.03
CA GLU A 139 4.71 8.14 1.94
C GLU A 139 5.01 7.28 3.17
N VAL A 140 4.65 7.77 4.37
CA VAL A 140 4.76 7.00 5.62
C VAL A 140 3.85 5.78 5.58
N LEU A 141 2.61 5.93 5.11
CA LEU A 141 1.65 4.83 4.96
C LEU A 141 2.23 3.70 4.10
N VAL A 142 2.74 4.01 2.90
CA VAL A 142 3.41 3.03 2.03
C VAL A 142 4.52 2.34 2.80
N SER A 143 5.35 3.09 3.52
CA SER A 143 6.44 2.51 4.29
C SER A 143 5.97 1.52 5.37
N LEU A 144 4.90 1.87 6.11
CA LEU A 144 4.35 1.04 7.18
C LEU A 144 3.68 -0.23 6.67
N VAL A 145 2.84 -0.12 5.64
CA VAL A 145 2.07 -1.27 5.15
C VAL A 145 2.95 -2.26 4.38
N SER A 146 4.04 -1.79 3.76
CA SER A 146 4.94 -2.68 3.00
C SER A 146 5.64 -3.74 3.85
N SER A 147 5.83 -3.52 5.16
CA SER A 147 6.37 -4.55 6.06
C SER A 147 5.30 -5.54 6.55
N ARG A 148 4.01 -5.28 6.34
CA ARG A 148 2.91 -6.14 6.81
C ARG A 148 2.65 -7.36 5.93
N VAL A 149 3.22 -7.36 4.73
CA VAL A 149 3.07 -8.46 3.76
C VAL A 149 4.21 -9.47 3.84
N GLU A 150 5.16 -9.22 4.74
CA GLU A 150 6.29 -10.11 4.99
C GLU A 150 5.82 -11.46 5.50
N TYR A 151 6.38 -12.52 4.92
CA TYR A 151 6.12 -13.88 5.38
C TYR A 151 6.63 -14.06 6.81
N PRO A 152 5.82 -14.60 7.73
CA PRO A 152 6.28 -15.01 9.05
C PRO A 152 7.33 -16.12 8.97
N GLU A 153 8.28 -16.17 9.91
CA GLU A 153 9.35 -17.19 9.94
C GLU A 153 8.76 -18.62 10.03
N ASP A 154 7.66 -18.76 10.75
CA ASP A 154 6.91 -19.99 10.98
C ASP A 154 5.79 -20.21 9.95
N PHE A 155 5.79 -19.51 8.81
CA PHE A 155 4.76 -19.67 7.76
C PHE A 155 4.54 -21.12 7.32
N HIS A 156 5.57 -21.96 7.39
CA HIS A 156 5.49 -23.38 7.04
C HIS A 156 4.63 -24.19 8.02
N THR A 157 4.48 -23.75 9.28
CA THR A 157 3.64 -24.39 10.31
C THR A 157 2.20 -23.87 10.33
N PHE A 158 1.90 -22.85 9.53
CA PHE A 158 0.57 -22.26 9.48
C PHE A 158 -0.50 -23.27 9.07
N SER A 159 -1.66 -23.18 9.72
CA SER A 159 -2.86 -23.89 9.28
C SER A 159 -3.38 -23.33 7.96
N GLU A 160 -4.31 -24.03 7.32
CA GLU A 160 -4.98 -23.53 6.12
C GLU A 160 -5.85 -22.29 6.38
N GLU A 161 -6.25 -22.06 7.63
CA GLU A 161 -6.96 -20.85 8.06
C GLU A 161 -5.97 -19.69 8.16
N ASP A 162 -4.86 -19.85 8.88
CA ASP A 162 -3.82 -18.81 9.02
C ASP A 162 -3.24 -18.40 7.66
N ARG A 163 -3.03 -19.37 6.76
CA ARG A 163 -2.58 -19.09 5.38
C ARG A 163 -3.61 -18.28 4.59
N ARG A 164 -4.90 -18.47 4.85
CA ARG A 164 -5.98 -17.73 4.20
C ARG A 164 -6.05 -16.30 4.74
N ASP A 165 -5.91 -16.15 6.05
CA ASP A 165 -5.92 -14.85 6.71
C ASP A 165 -4.69 -14.02 6.29
N PHE A 166 -3.52 -14.66 6.19
CA PHE A 166 -2.34 -14.01 5.63
C PHE A 166 -2.53 -13.57 4.18
N ARG A 167 -3.16 -14.39 3.33
CA ARG A 167 -3.51 -13.98 1.94
C ARG A 167 -4.47 -12.79 1.94
N TYR A 168 -5.48 -12.80 2.80
CA TYR A 168 -6.42 -11.69 2.94
C TYR A 168 -5.69 -10.40 3.36
N ALA A 169 -4.79 -10.49 4.33
CA ALA A 169 -3.97 -9.37 4.78
C ALA A 169 -3.13 -8.78 3.63
N ARG A 170 -2.52 -9.64 2.80
CA ARG A 170 -1.76 -9.20 1.62
C ARG A 170 -2.62 -8.52 0.56
N TYR A 171 -3.86 -8.97 0.35
CA TYR A 171 -4.79 -8.28 -0.55
C TYR A 171 -5.21 -6.91 0.00
N ALA A 172 -5.58 -6.85 1.28
CA ALA A 172 -5.93 -5.59 1.93
C ALA A 172 -4.79 -4.56 1.89
N VAL A 173 -3.55 -4.99 2.11
CA VAL A 173 -2.37 -4.10 1.95
C VAL A 173 -2.19 -3.67 0.49
N SER A 174 -2.41 -4.57 -0.47
CA SER A 174 -2.30 -4.22 -1.89
C SER A 174 -3.30 -3.14 -2.30
N ASP A 175 -4.53 -3.21 -1.78
CA ASP A 175 -5.57 -2.19 -2.03
C ASP A 175 -5.15 -0.84 -1.45
N VAL A 176 -4.64 -0.81 -0.21
CA VAL A 176 -4.15 0.43 0.41
C VAL A 176 -2.91 0.99 -0.30
N LEU A 177 -2.03 0.13 -0.80
CA LEU A 177 -0.88 0.56 -1.60
C LEU A 177 -1.32 1.20 -2.93
N LEU A 178 -2.37 0.66 -3.57
CA LEU A 178 -2.95 1.27 -4.76
C LEU A 178 -3.59 2.62 -4.43
N ASP A 179 -4.33 2.72 -3.32
CA ASP A 179 -4.89 3.99 -2.85
C ASP A 179 -3.78 5.02 -2.58
N ALA A 180 -2.69 4.63 -1.91
CA ALA A 180 -1.56 5.52 -1.71
C ALA A 180 -0.89 5.91 -3.04
N THR A 181 -0.81 5.00 -3.99
CA THR A 181 -0.24 5.24 -5.32
C THR A 181 -1.08 6.20 -6.15
N ASP A 182 -2.40 6.20 -6.00
CA ASP A 182 -3.26 7.21 -6.65
C ASP A 182 -2.98 8.63 -6.16
N VAL A 183 -2.52 8.79 -4.90
CA VAL A 183 -2.18 10.09 -4.30
C VAL A 183 -0.74 10.50 -4.61
N LEU A 184 0.21 9.57 -4.48
CA LEU A 184 1.64 9.85 -4.68
C LEU A 184 2.05 9.82 -6.15
N GLY A 185 1.38 9.01 -6.98
CA GLY A 185 1.81 8.64 -8.31
C GLY A 185 2.74 7.42 -8.31
N GLY A 186 2.70 6.65 -9.40
CA GLY A 186 3.44 5.38 -9.57
C GLY A 186 4.94 5.51 -9.28
N ASP A 187 5.61 6.48 -9.89
CA ASP A 187 7.06 6.64 -9.79
C ASP A 187 7.52 6.98 -8.36
N SER A 188 6.75 7.82 -7.65
CA SER A 188 7.04 8.18 -6.25
C SER A 188 6.88 6.97 -5.33
N THR A 189 5.79 6.22 -5.47
CA THR A 189 5.58 4.98 -4.69
C THR A 189 6.66 3.95 -5.01
N LEU A 190 6.97 3.75 -6.29
CA LEU A 190 8.01 2.82 -6.74
C LEU A 190 9.36 3.14 -6.11
N LYS A 191 9.72 4.42 -5.98
CA LYS A 191 10.96 4.86 -5.31
C LYS A 191 11.02 4.44 -3.84
N ILE A 192 9.92 4.59 -3.11
CA ILE A 192 9.85 4.19 -1.69
C ILE A 192 10.02 2.67 -1.55
N LEU A 193 9.31 1.91 -2.40
CA LEU A 193 9.37 0.44 -2.38
C LEU A 193 10.73 -0.08 -2.84
N PHE A 194 11.37 0.58 -3.80
CA PHE A 194 12.73 0.26 -4.23
C PHE A 194 13.76 0.47 -3.12
N MET A 195 13.64 1.54 -2.32
CA MET A 195 14.52 1.71 -1.16
C MET A 195 14.37 0.57 -0.14
N LYS A 196 13.15 0.07 0.08
CA LYS A 196 12.94 -1.14 0.92
C LYS A 196 13.56 -2.38 0.30
N LEU A 197 13.43 -2.56 -1.02
CA LEU A 197 14.06 -3.68 -1.74
C LEU A 197 15.58 -3.67 -1.57
N ILE A 198 16.23 -2.51 -1.76
CA ILE A 198 17.68 -2.38 -1.59
C ILE A 198 18.11 -2.59 -0.13
N GLN A 199 17.33 -2.09 0.83
CA GLN A 199 17.56 -2.34 2.25
C GLN A 199 17.52 -3.85 2.57
N ALA A 200 16.55 -4.58 2.00
CA ALA A 200 16.44 -6.03 2.15
C ALA A 200 17.59 -6.79 1.45
N CYS A 201 18.09 -6.29 0.31
CA CYS A 201 19.27 -6.84 -0.35
C CYS A 201 20.56 -6.64 0.46
N GLY A 202 20.70 -5.49 1.14
CA GLY A 202 21.91 -5.11 1.86
C GLY A 202 22.09 -5.79 3.23
N SER A 203 21.02 -6.30 3.83
CA SER A 203 21.04 -6.96 5.14
C SER A 203 21.49 -8.44 5.10
N GLY A 204 21.93 -8.95 3.94
CA GLY A 204 22.08 -10.39 3.68
C GLY A 204 23.44 -10.86 3.14
N ALA A 205 24.57 -10.36 3.66
CA ALA A 205 25.88 -10.92 3.34
C ALA A 205 26.11 -12.33 3.91
N GLU A 206 25.21 -12.84 4.75
CA GLU A 206 25.30 -14.18 5.33
C GLU A 206 24.01 -14.99 5.05
N GLN A 207 24.11 -15.88 4.05
CA GLN A 207 23.34 -17.12 3.83
C GLN A 207 21.81 -17.10 3.93
N ASN A 208 21.11 -17.22 2.78
CA ASN A 208 19.79 -17.87 2.57
C ASN A 208 18.59 -17.59 3.51
N GLN A 209 18.69 -16.76 4.56
CA GLN A 209 17.68 -16.66 5.61
C GLN A 209 16.81 -15.39 5.53
N ASN A 210 17.18 -14.38 4.74
CA ASN A 210 16.46 -13.10 4.68
C ASN A 210 15.66 -12.92 3.38
N TRP A 211 14.94 -13.95 2.94
CA TRP A 211 14.15 -13.87 1.71
C TRP A 211 12.80 -13.17 1.93
N GLN A 212 12.29 -13.13 3.17
CA GLN A 212 10.96 -12.63 3.52
C GLN A 212 10.86 -11.11 3.34
N PRO A 213 11.78 -10.27 3.86
CA PRO A 213 11.73 -8.83 3.60
C PRO A 213 11.91 -8.49 2.12
N LEU A 214 12.74 -9.29 1.43
CA LEU A 214 13.00 -9.15 0.01
C LEU A 214 11.75 -9.46 -0.83
N GLU A 215 11.06 -10.55 -0.48
CA GLU A 215 9.80 -10.95 -1.09
C GLU A 215 8.71 -9.92 -0.84
N ALA A 216 8.60 -9.42 0.40
CA ALA A 216 7.62 -8.41 0.79
C ALA A 216 7.74 -7.14 -0.06
N ALA A 217 8.97 -6.61 -0.19
CA ALA A 217 9.24 -5.44 -1.01
C ALA A 217 8.90 -5.68 -2.48
N LEU A 218 9.26 -6.85 -3.02
CA LEU A 218 8.97 -7.21 -4.41
C LEU A 218 7.47 -7.37 -4.66
N PHE A 219 6.74 -7.98 -3.72
CA PHE A 219 5.28 -8.11 -3.78
C PHE A 219 4.61 -6.74 -3.83
N CYS A 220 5.06 -5.78 -3.02
CA CYS A 220 4.54 -4.41 -3.08
C CYS A 220 4.83 -3.73 -4.42
N ILE A 221 6.05 -3.90 -4.98
CA ILE A 221 6.40 -3.38 -6.31
C ILE A 221 5.49 -3.99 -7.38
N GLN A 222 5.25 -5.30 -7.31
CA GLN A 222 4.33 -6.00 -8.20
C GLN A 222 2.90 -5.47 -8.08
N ALA A 223 2.42 -5.19 -6.86
CA ALA A 223 1.05 -4.71 -6.62
C ALA A 223 0.75 -3.40 -7.35
N ILE A 224 1.74 -2.49 -7.44
CA ILE A 224 1.58 -1.18 -8.09
C ILE A 224 1.95 -1.18 -9.59
N ALA A 225 2.32 -2.33 -10.17
CA ALA A 225 2.90 -2.40 -11.52
C ALA A 225 2.05 -1.71 -12.61
N LYS A 226 0.72 -1.74 -12.48
CA LYS A 226 -0.21 -1.09 -13.43
C LYS A 226 -0.17 0.45 -13.38
N SER A 227 0.29 1.01 -12.27
CA SER A 227 0.35 2.46 -12.04
C SER A 227 1.72 3.05 -12.39
N VAL A 228 2.71 2.21 -12.67
CA VAL A 228 4.07 2.62 -13.07
C VAL A 228 4.09 2.89 -14.58
N SER A 229 4.79 3.95 -14.99
CA SER A 229 4.94 4.30 -16.41
C SER A 229 5.72 3.23 -17.18
N ILE A 230 5.32 2.97 -18.43
CA ILE A 230 6.08 2.12 -19.37
C ILE A 230 7.42 2.80 -19.73
N GLU A 231 7.52 4.12 -19.58
CA GLU A 231 8.73 4.90 -19.86
C GLU A 231 9.62 5.11 -18.62
N GLU A 232 9.38 4.39 -17.52
CA GLU A 232 10.18 4.47 -16.30
C GLU A 232 11.64 4.05 -16.60
N LYS A 233 12.61 4.89 -16.21
CA LYS A 233 14.03 4.74 -16.61
C LYS A 233 15.01 4.80 -15.45
N GLU A 234 14.54 5.07 -14.24
CA GLU A 234 15.39 5.21 -13.07
C GLU A 234 15.46 3.91 -12.29
N ILE A 235 14.32 3.30 -11.97
CA ILE A 235 14.23 2.22 -10.97
C ILE A 235 14.15 0.83 -11.60
N LEU A 236 13.25 0.61 -12.56
CA LEU A 236 13.04 -0.68 -13.19
C LEU A 236 14.30 -1.21 -13.90
N PRO A 237 15.14 -0.38 -14.56
CA PRO A 237 16.45 -0.84 -15.06
C PRO A 237 17.40 -1.35 -13.98
N GLN A 238 17.22 -0.93 -12.72
CA GLN A 238 17.98 -1.43 -11.57
C GLN A 238 17.33 -2.67 -10.95
N VAL A 239 15.99 -2.75 -10.92
CA VAL A 239 15.24 -3.88 -10.34
C VAL A 239 15.36 -5.15 -11.19
N MET A 240 15.14 -5.06 -12.51
CA MET A 240 15.07 -6.26 -13.37
C MET A 240 16.34 -7.13 -13.34
N PRO A 241 17.56 -6.55 -13.40
CA PRO A 241 18.79 -7.35 -13.30
C PRO A 241 19.03 -8.00 -11.92
N LEU A 242 18.33 -7.56 -10.88
CA LEU A 242 18.46 -8.15 -9.53
C LEU A 242 17.64 -9.43 -9.39
N LEU A 243 16.51 -9.54 -10.09
CA LEU A 243 15.56 -10.66 -9.91
C LEU A 243 16.20 -12.05 -10.06
N PRO A 244 17.06 -12.31 -11.07
CA PRO A 244 17.70 -13.63 -11.21
C PRO A 244 18.74 -13.94 -10.12
N ARG A 245 19.19 -12.93 -9.37
CA ARG A 245 20.23 -13.04 -8.34
C ARG A 245 19.66 -13.32 -6.95
N PHE A 246 18.34 -13.30 -6.80
CA PHE A 246 17.69 -13.49 -5.52
C PHE A 246 17.82 -14.94 -4.99
N PRO A 247 17.75 -15.13 -3.65
CA PRO A 247 17.85 -16.45 -3.04
C PRO A 247 16.83 -17.45 -3.59
N HIS A 248 17.19 -18.73 -3.54
CA HIS A 248 16.35 -19.80 -4.06
C HIS A 248 15.33 -20.27 -3.04
N GLN A 249 14.28 -19.47 -2.86
CA GLN A 249 13.09 -19.81 -2.08
C GLN A 249 11.86 -19.87 -3.00
N GLU A 250 10.98 -20.84 -2.79
CA GLU A 250 9.79 -21.05 -3.63
C GLU A 250 8.85 -19.84 -3.68
N GLN A 251 8.48 -19.28 -2.52
CA GLN A 251 7.57 -18.12 -2.42
C GLN A 251 8.17 -16.89 -3.13
N LEU A 252 9.46 -16.62 -2.89
CA LEU A 252 10.17 -15.53 -3.56
C LEU A 252 10.23 -15.75 -5.08
N LEU A 253 10.51 -16.98 -5.53
CA LEU A 253 10.53 -17.30 -6.96
C LEU A 253 9.17 -17.09 -7.62
N GLN A 254 8.07 -17.43 -6.93
CA GLN A 254 6.72 -17.17 -7.42
C GLN A 254 6.47 -15.67 -7.61
N THR A 255 6.85 -14.85 -6.62
CA THR A 255 6.74 -13.39 -6.68
C THR A 255 7.63 -12.78 -7.75
N VAL A 256 8.85 -13.31 -7.94
CA VAL A 256 9.75 -12.94 -9.06
C VAL A 256 9.08 -13.21 -10.40
N CYS A 257 8.57 -14.41 -10.63
CA CYS A 257 7.90 -14.76 -11.88
C CYS A 257 6.70 -13.84 -12.13
N SER A 258 5.89 -13.60 -11.10
CA SER A 258 4.70 -12.74 -11.20
C SER A 258 5.07 -11.28 -11.47
N THR A 259 6.17 -10.79 -10.88
CA THR A 259 6.69 -9.43 -11.11
C THR A 259 7.16 -9.27 -12.55
N ILE A 260 7.91 -10.24 -13.08
CA ILE A 260 8.33 -10.23 -14.49
C ILE A 260 7.12 -10.13 -15.42
N GLY A 261 6.07 -10.94 -15.15
CA GLY A 261 4.83 -10.87 -15.92
C GLY A 261 4.12 -9.52 -15.82
N ALA A 262 4.07 -8.95 -14.61
CA ALA A 262 3.42 -7.66 -14.35
C ALA A 262 4.09 -6.49 -15.09
N PHE A 263 5.42 -6.53 -15.23
CA PHE A 263 6.20 -5.52 -15.95
C PHE A 263 6.56 -5.90 -17.39
N SER A 264 5.92 -6.94 -17.95
CA SER A 264 6.15 -7.39 -19.34
C SER A 264 6.10 -6.26 -20.38
N LYS A 265 5.14 -5.34 -20.28
CA LYS A 265 5.04 -4.18 -21.18
C LYS A 265 6.24 -3.23 -21.08
N TRP A 266 6.77 -3.05 -19.87
CA TRP A 266 7.97 -2.25 -19.65
C TRP A 266 9.20 -2.96 -20.20
N ILE A 267 9.30 -4.29 -20.00
CA ILE A 267 10.40 -5.11 -20.53
C ILE A 267 10.43 -5.04 -22.07
N ASP A 268 9.27 -5.07 -22.72
CA ASP A 268 9.14 -4.93 -24.18
C ASP A 268 9.59 -3.55 -24.69
N ALA A 269 9.32 -2.49 -23.91
CA ALA A 269 9.73 -1.12 -24.22
C ALA A 269 11.16 -0.76 -23.77
N ALA A 270 11.83 -1.63 -23.02
CA ALA A 270 13.14 -1.37 -22.45
C ALA A 270 14.21 -1.22 -23.55
N PRO A 271 15.23 -0.36 -23.37
CA PRO A 271 16.29 -0.19 -24.36
C PRO A 271 16.98 -1.52 -24.69
N ALA A 272 17.17 -1.82 -25.98
CA ALA A 272 17.81 -3.05 -26.46
C ALA A 272 19.24 -3.27 -25.92
N GLU A 273 19.87 -2.19 -25.45
CA GLU A 273 21.20 -2.18 -24.82
C GLU A 273 21.20 -2.83 -23.42
N LEU A 274 20.04 -3.03 -22.80
CA LEU A 274 19.90 -3.70 -21.52
C LEU A 274 19.58 -5.19 -21.74
N PRO A 275 20.54 -6.12 -21.59
CA PRO A 275 20.33 -7.55 -21.85
C PRO A 275 19.57 -8.22 -20.70
N ILE A 276 18.39 -7.72 -20.34
CA ILE A 276 17.56 -8.26 -19.25
C ILE A 276 16.82 -9.51 -19.66
N LEU A 277 16.42 -9.64 -20.93
CA LEU A 277 15.49 -10.70 -21.32
C LEU A 277 16.05 -12.13 -21.13
N PRO A 278 17.30 -12.47 -21.51
CA PRO A 278 17.80 -13.83 -21.35
C PRO A 278 17.86 -14.29 -19.87
N PRO A 279 18.44 -13.51 -18.93
CA PRO A 279 18.39 -13.87 -17.50
C PRO A 279 16.97 -14.00 -16.94
N LEU A 280 16.03 -13.18 -17.42
CA LEU A 280 14.63 -13.26 -17.01
C LEU A 280 13.94 -14.53 -17.55
N VAL A 281 14.23 -14.94 -18.78
CA VAL A 281 13.73 -16.20 -19.35
C VAL A 281 14.28 -17.41 -18.60
N ASP A 282 15.56 -17.39 -18.21
CA ASP A 282 16.17 -18.47 -17.44
C ASP A 282 15.52 -18.64 -16.06
N ILE A 283 15.24 -17.54 -15.34
CA ILE A 283 14.56 -17.62 -14.04
C ILE A 283 13.10 -18.08 -14.18
N LEU A 284 12.40 -17.69 -15.27
CA LEU A 284 11.06 -18.20 -15.56
C LEU A 284 11.07 -19.70 -15.87
N ASN A 285 12.04 -20.19 -16.64
CA ASN A 285 12.22 -21.62 -16.89
C ASN A 285 12.48 -22.40 -15.59
N LYS A 286 13.28 -21.83 -14.68
CA LYS A 286 13.46 -22.41 -13.35
C LYS A 286 12.14 -22.48 -12.58
N GLY A 287 11.34 -21.40 -12.62
CA GLY A 287 9.99 -21.36 -12.05
C GLY A 287 9.09 -22.48 -12.57
N MET A 288 9.11 -22.76 -13.87
CA MET A 288 8.34 -23.86 -14.48
C MET A 288 8.65 -25.24 -13.90
N SER A 289 9.87 -25.46 -13.41
CA SER A 289 10.33 -26.76 -12.88
C SER A 289 10.28 -26.90 -11.36
N THR A 290 9.96 -25.83 -10.61
CA THR A 290 10.13 -25.81 -9.14
C THR A 290 8.88 -26.33 -8.40
N SER A 291 7.71 -25.76 -8.69
CA SER A 291 6.44 -26.16 -8.07
C SER A 291 5.25 -25.78 -8.96
N GLU A 292 4.06 -26.29 -8.67
CA GLU A 292 2.85 -25.94 -9.44
C GLU A 292 2.53 -24.43 -9.37
N ALA A 293 2.68 -23.82 -8.21
CA ALA A 293 2.42 -22.38 -8.01
C ALA A 293 3.42 -21.51 -8.78
N THR A 294 4.71 -21.86 -8.73
CA THR A 294 5.76 -21.14 -9.47
C THR A 294 5.62 -21.35 -10.98
N ALA A 295 5.26 -22.56 -11.43
CA ALA A 295 5.00 -22.86 -12.83
C ALA A 295 3.79 -22.09 -13.39
N ALA A 296 2.71 -21.96 -12.61
CA ALA A 296 1.56 -21.15 -12.99
C ALA A 296 1.96 -19.67 -13.17
N ALA A 297 2.70 -19.10 -12.21
CA ALA A 297 3.20 -17.72 -12.30
C ALA A 297 4.13 -17.51 -13.50
N ALA A 298 5.07 -18.45 -13.72
CA ALA A 298 6.00 -18.39 -14.84
C ALA A 298 5.30 -18.52 -16.20
N SER A 299 4.30 -19.40 -16.31
CA SER A 299 3.49 -19.57 -17.53
C SER A 299 2.77 -18.28 -17.92
N VAL A 300 2.16 -17.61 -16.93
CA VAL A 300 1.49 -16.32 -17.15
C VAL A 300 2.49 -15.24 -17.56
N ALA A 301 3.66 -15.19 -16.92
CA ALA A 301 4.71 -14.25 -17.30
C ALA A 301 5.23 -14.48 -18.72
N PHE A 302 5.49 -15.74 -19.10
CA PHE A 302 5.86 -16.09 -20.47
C PHE A 302 4.81 -15.66 -21.48
N LYS A 303 3.53 -15.92 -21.20
CA LYS A 303 2.44 -15.47 -22.06
C LYS A 303 2.51 -13.97 -22.31
N TYR A 304 2.64 -13.16 -21.25
CA TYR A 304 2.67 -11.70 -21.40
C TYR A 304 3.93 -11.18 -22.10
N ILE A 305 5.10 -11.77 -21.84
CA ILE A 305 6.33 -11.43 -22.57
C ILE A 305 6.15 -11.73 -24.06
N CYS A 306 5.66 -12.92 -24.41
CA CYS A 306 5.45 -13.31 -25.80
C CYS A 306 4.44 -12.38 -26.50
N GLU A 307 3.32 -12.05 -25.85
CA GLU A 307 2.31 -11.12 -26.39
C GLU A 307 2.90 -9.73 -26.69
N GLY A 308 3.76 -9.19 -25.81
CA GLY A 308 4.48 -7.93 -26.05
C GLY A 308 5.40 -8.00 -27.26
N THR A 309 6.25 -9.03 -27.33
CA THR A 309 7.24 -9.18 -28.41
C THR A 309 6.63 -9.34 -29.81
N THR A 310 5.39 -9.84 -29.91
CA THR A 310 4.67 -9.92 -31.20
C THR A 310 4.45 -8.56 -31.86
N SER A 311 4.35 -7.48 -31.07
CA SER A 311 4.16 -6.12 -31.60
C SER A 311 5.41 -5.56 -32.31
N LEU A 312 6.60 -6.06 -31.98
CA LEU A 312 7.86 -5.73 -32.65
C LEU A 312 8.09 -6.58 -33.91
N SER A 313 7.52 -7.78 -33.99
CA SER A 313 7.68 -8.69 -35.14
C SER A 313 6.90 -8.28 -36.40
N THR A 314 5.97 -7.31 -36.29
CA THR A 314 5.18 -6.78 -37.42
C THR A 314 5.69 -5.44 -37.95
N SER A 315 6.82 -4.93 -37.44
CA SER A 315 7.40 -3.65 -37.85
C SER A 315 8.67 -3.76 -38.71
N PHE A 316 8.89 -4.90 -39.36
CA PHE A 316 9.93 -5.10 -40.38
C PHE A 316 9.33 -5.50 -41.73
#